data_AF-A0A9P7J5Q7-F1
#
_entry.id   AF-A0A9P7J5Q7-F1
#
_cell.length_a   1.000
_cell.length_b   1.000
_cell.length_c   1.000
_cell.angle_alpha   90.00
_cell.angle_beta   90.00
_cell.angle_gamma   90.00
#
_symmetry.space_group_name_H-M   'P 1'
#
loop_
_entity.id
_entity.type
_entity.pdbx_description
1 polymer ?
#
loop_
_entity_poly.entity_id
_entity_poly.type
_entity_poly.pdbx_seq_one_letter_code
_entity_poly.pdbx_strand_id
1 'polypeptide(L)'
;MVDSWERDLKLSKTACYPTGWLTCSAVALAVCDLPAARHLASLAGTGSHFYCSACNCYHKTTYGRVDFEHWELRDKDRLREFAEQWRDAAMTSKRGRLFKDHGVHYSELWRLPYWDPSRQLVIDPMHCILEGLVQHHTHNLLSLTTKEHRFVSPDVLIRVQDVIQEMTVSTWFGSVPSNFGSTSAGTIKADEWRSLITVYIPIALISLWGADTSHPSDEVGTLLRTILDHTMELVCAVYLVCARTATTDRAHAYRSHIARYVANLTKIHPTFALRPNHHATFHIYDYLLLFGPAHSWWCFHFERLIGILQRLPVNHKSGESLWSVS
;
A
#
# COMPACT_ATOMS: atom_id res chain seq x y z
N MET A 1 21.80 -17.84 -0.99
CA MET A 1 20.93 -17.26 -2.03
C MET A 1 21.74 -16.78 -3.22
N VAL A 2 22.81 -16.00 -3.03
CA VAL A 2 23.77 -15.66 -4.10
C VAL A 2 24.27 -16.91 -4.82
N ASP A 3 24.78 -17.90 -4.08
CA ASP A 3 25.22 -19.16 -4.68
C ASP A 3 24.09 -19.86 -5.41
N SER A 4 22.89 -19.92 -4.82
CA SER A 4 21.71 -20.53 -5.45
C SER A 4 21.25 -19.82 -6.73
N TRP A 5 21.66 -18.59 -7.00
CA TRP A 5 21.36 -17.89 -8.25
C TRP A 5 22.41 -18.18 -9.33
N GLU A 6 23.69 -18.15 -8.95
CA GLU A 6 24.81 -18.27 -9.89
C GLU A 6 25.25 -19.72 -10.15
N ARG A 7 25.06 -20.59 -9.16
CA ARG A 7 25.56 -21.97 -9.13
C ARG A 7 24.45 -22.84 -8.56
N ASP A 8 23.76 -23.57 -9.45
CA ASP A 8 22.65 -24.44 -9.07
C ASP A 8 22.88 -25.15 -7.72
N LEU A 9 21.98 -24.93 -6.76
CA LEU A 9 22.09 -25.52 -5.44
C LEU A 9 21.55 -26.95 -5.50
N LYS A 10 22.41 -27.94 -5.22
CA LYS A 10 21.99 -29.34 -5.15
C LYS A 10 21.31 -29.61 -3.82
N LEU A 11 19.99 -29.76 -3.85
CA LEU A 11 19.25 -30.37 -2.75
C LEU A 11 19.51 -31.87 -2.78
N SER A 12 20.00 -32.45 -1.68
CA SER A 12 20.36 -33.87 -1.61
C SER A 12 19.16 -34.80 -1.73
N LYS A 13 17.98 -34.35 -1.27
CA LYS A 13 16.71 -35.06 -1.34
C LYS A 13 15.54 -34.09 -1.18
N THR A 14 14.46 -34.31 -1.93
CA THR A 14 13.14 -33.69 -1.67
C THR A 14 12.07 -34.79 -1.66
N ALA A 15 10.84 -34.45 -1.25
CA ALA A 15 9.74 -35.43 -1.20
C ALA A 15 9.49 -36.13 -2.55
N CYS A 16 9.61 -35.40 -3.66
CA CYS A 16 9.42 -35.93 -5.01
C CYS A 16 10.71 -36.41 -5.70
N TYR A 17 11.89 -36.00 -5.19
CA TYR A 17 13.19 -36.33 -5.78
C TYR A 17 14.13 -36.95 -4.73
N PRO A 18 14.02 -38.28 -4.49
CA PRO A 18 14.81 -38.97 -3.46
C PRO A 18 16.33 -38.98 -3.73
N THR A 19 16.75 -38.78 -4.98
CA THR A 19 18.15 -38.69 -5.42
C THR A 19 18.67 -37.26 -5.52
N GLY A 20 17.87 -36.29 -5.07
CA GLY A 20 18.20 -34.87 -5.11
C GLY A 20 17.80 -34.17 -6.42
N TRP A 21 17.86 -32.84 -6.38
CA TRP A 21 17.49 -31.96 -7.50
C TRP A 21 18.35 -30.69 -7.46
N LEU A 22 18.68 -30.14 -8.63
CA LEU A 22 19.40 -28.87 -8.77
C LEU A 22 18.41 -27.72 -8.86
N THR A 23 18.48 -26.78 -7.93
CA THR A 23 17.59 -25.61 -7.90
C THR A 23 18.36 -24.32 -8.09
N CYS A 24 17.86 -23.47 -8.99
CA CYS A 24 18.20 -22.06 -9.01
C CYS A 24 17.10 -21.26 -8.27
N SER A 25 17.48 -20.31 -7.40
CA SER A 25 16.54 -19.50 -6.63
C SER A 25 16.83 -18.02 -6.82
N ALA A 26 15.79 -17.23 -7.03
CA ALA A 26 15.86 -15.78 -7.10
C ALA A 26 14.79 -15.13 -6.21
N VAL A 27 15.09 -13.92 -5.73
CA VAL A 27 14.06 -13.04 -5.15
C VAL A 27 13.39 -12.35 -6.32
N ALA A 28 12.14 -12.70 -6.61
CA ALA A 28 11.37 -12.04 -7.67
C ALA A 28 10.85 -10.67 -7.18
N LEU A 29 10.25 -10.66 -5.98
CA LEU A 29 9.70 -9.47 -5.33
C LEU A 29 9.65 -9.64 -3.82
N ALA A 30 9.61 -8.53 -3.10
CA ALA A 30 9.44 -8.44 -1.65
C ALA A 30 8.13 -7.73 -1.33
N VAL A 31 7.22 -8.41 -0.63
CA VAL A 31 5.91 -7.89 -0.19
C VAL A 31 5.96 -7.53 1.27
N CYS A 32 5.70 -6.27 1.59
CA CYS A 32 5.64 -5.76 2.96
C CYS A 32 4.94 -4.41 2.99
N ASP A 33 4.54 -3.96 4.19
CA ASP A 33 4.08 -2.59 4.37
C ASP A 33 5.21 -1.58 4.08
N LEU A 34 4.85 -0.32 3.88
CA LEU A 34 5.81 0.73 3.52
C LEU A 34 6.97 0.85 4.53
N PRO A 35 6.75 0.87 5.87
CA PRO A 35 7.84 0.89 6.85
C PRO A 35 8.78 -0.33 6.79
N ALA A 36 8.24 -1.55 6.79
CA ALA A 36 9.05 -2.77 6.73
C ALA A 36 9.80 -2.87 5.40
N ALA A 37 9.21 -2.40 4.29
CA ALA A 37 9.88 -2.28 3.01
C ALA A 37 11.15 -1.43 3.10
N ARG A 38 11.11 -0.29 3.82
CA ARG A 38 12.30 0.54 4.04
C ARG A 38 13.35 -0.16 4.86
N HIS A 39 12.96 -0.87 5.91
CA HIS A 39 13.90 -1.61 6.74
C HIS A 39 14.56 -2.75 5.96
N LEU A 40 13.78 -3.55 5.23
CA LEU A 40 14.25 -4.66 4.42
C LEU A 40 15.29 -4.19 3.38
N ALA A 41 14.97 -3.14 2.64
CA ALA A 41 15.85 -2.58 1.62
C ALA A 41 16.91 -1.63 2.17
N SER A 42 16.93 -1.39 3.49
CA SER A 42 17.82 -0.44 4.16
C SER A 42 17.80 0.97 3.55
N LEU A 43 16.59 1.41 3.18
CA LEU A 43 16.33 2.74 2.64
C LEU A 43 15.88 3.70 3.74
N ALA A 44 15.96 5.00 3.45
CA ALA A 44 15.42 6.03 4.32
C ALA A 44 13.93 5.82 4.59
N GLY A 45 13.52 6.11 5.82
CA GLY A 45 12.15 5.93 6.29
C GLY A 45 11.12 6.69 5.46
N THR A 46 9.88 6.24 5.51
CA THR A 46 8.74 6.79 4.73
C THR A 46 8.47 8.27 5.01
N GLY A 47 8.79 8.75 6.21
CA GLY A 47 8.68 10.16 6.60
C GLY A 47 9.88 11.05 6.26
N SER A 48 10.91 10.51 5.58
CA SER A 48 12.08 11.27 5.14
C SER A 48 11.80 12.07 3.86
N HIS A 49 12.75 12.91 3.43
CA HIS A 49 12.67 13.54 2.10
C HIS A 49 12.87 12.53 0.95
N PHE A 50 13.44 11.35 1.23
CA PHE A 50 13.55 10.21 0.33
C PHE A 50 12.36 9.25 0.53
N TYR A 51 11.16 9.76 0.35
CA TYR A 51 9.93 9.08 0.71
C TYR A 51 9.50 7.98 -0.27
N CYS A 52 10.09 7.89 -1.47
CA CYS A 52 9.76 6.86 -2.48
C CYS A 52 10.92 5.86 -2.65
N SER A 53 10.60 4.57 -2.76
CA SER A 53 11.56 3.49 -3.04
C SER A 53 11.69 3.21 -4.54
N ALA A 54 10.67 3.58 -5.31
CA ALA A 54 10.60 3.34 -6.75
C ALA A 54 11.25 4.45 -7.57
N CYS A 55 10.97 5.72 -7.29
CA CYS A 55 11.43 6.84 -8.11
C CYS A 55 12.32 7.85 -7.37
N ASN A 56 12.86 8.79 -8.15
CA ASN A 56 13.74 9.88 -7.70
C ASN A 56 12.99 11.09 -7.11
N CYS A 57 11.65 11.03 -7.00
CA CYS A 57 10.91 12.11 -6.36
C CYS A 57 11.38 12.34 -4.92
N TYR A 58 11.68 13.61 -4.63
CA TYR A 58 12.34 14.04 -3.41
C TYR A 58 11.56 15.19 -2.77
N HIS A 59 11.71 15.30 -1.45
CA HIS A 59 11.13 16.32 -0.60
C HIS A 59 9.63 16.17 -0.33
N LYS A 60 9.23 16.21 0.94
CA LYS A 60 7.85 15.92 1.37
C LYS A 60 6.77 16.83 0.74
N THR A 61 7.14 18.02 0.28
CA THR A 61 6.21 18.92 -0.42
C THR A 61 5.78 18.39 -1.78
N THR A 62 6.46 17.39 -2.34
CA THR A 62 6.16 16.82 -3.65
C THR A 62 5.24 15.59 -3.59
N TYR A 63 4.71 15.22 -2.42
CA TYR A 63 3.78 14.09 -2.27
C TYR A 63 2.55 14.14 -3.18
N GLY A 64 2.09 15.35 -3.52
CA GLY A 64 0.89 15.57 -4.34
C GLY A 64 1.18 15.81 -5.82
N ARG A 65 2.43 15.61 -6.28
CA ARG A 65 2.73 15.66 -7.71
C ARG A 65 1.92 14.62 -8.46
N VAL A 66 1.51 14.96 -9.68
CA VAL A 66 0.72 14.09 -10.57
C VAL A 66 1.30 14.03 -11.99
N ASP A 67 2.48 14.58 -12.20
CA ASP A 67 3.25 14.55 -13.45
C ASP A 67 4.10 13.27 -13.55
N PHE A 68 3.46 12.13 -13.28
CA PHE A 68 4.10 10.83 -13.15
C PHE A 68 4.80 10.33 -14.42
N GLU A 69 4.48 10.91 -15.58
CA GLU A 69 5.18 10.66 -16.84
C GLU A 69 6.65 11.14 -16.81
N HIS A 70 6.99 12.07 -15.92
CA HIS A 70 8.33 12.63 -15.76
C HIS A 70 9.09 12.02 -14.57
N TRP A 71 8.52 11.02 -13.89
CA TRP A 71 9.15 10.41 -12.72
C TRP A 71 10.11 9.33 -13.16
N GLU A 72 11.40 9.58 -12.95
CA GLU A 72 12.44 8.60 -13.22
C GLU A 72 12.53 7.58 -12.09
N LEU A 73 12.54 6.29 -12.45
CA LEU A 73 12.84 5.22 -11.51
C LEU A 73 14.25 5.39 -10.94
N ARG A 74 14.44 4.93 -9.71
CA ARG A 74 15.77 4.91 -9.10
C ARG A 74 16.67 3.95 -9.86
N ASP A 75 17.87 4.39 -10.16
CA ASP A 75 18.90 3.57 -10.76
C ASP A 75 19.46 2.60 -9.70
N LYS A 76 19.31 1.29 -9.93
CA LYS A 76 19.75 0.24 -9.01
C LYS A 76 21.27 0.22 -8.81
N ASP A 77 22.04 0.54 -9.85
CA ASP A 77 23.50 0.45 -9.84
C ASP A 77 24.07 1.66 -9.08
N ARG A 78 23.48 2.85 -9.26
CA ARG A 78 23.77 4.02 -8.40
C ARG A 78 23.40 3.77 -6.94
N LEU A 79 22.24 3.16 -6.67
CA LEU A 79 21.85 2.82 -5.30
C LEU A 79 22.82 1.82 -4.65
N ARG A 80 23.26 0.80 -5.40
CA ARG A 80 24.28 -0.15 -4.96
C ARG A 80 25.59 0.57 -4.65
N GLU A 81 26.04 1.44 -5.56
CA GLU A 81 27.27 2.21 -5.36
C GLU A 81 27.22 3.01 -4.04
N PHE A 82 26.14 3.75 -3.78
CA PHE A 82 25.99 4.49 -2.54
C PHE A 82 25.92 3.59 -1.29
N ALA A 83 25.25 2.43 -1.40
CA ALA A 83 25.18 1.45 -0.33
C ALA A 83 26.57 0.87 0.00
N GLU A 84 27.37 0.54 -1.02
CA GLU A 84 28.73 0.02 -0.86
C GLU A 84 29.69 1.09 -0.31
N GLN A 85 29.60 2.33 -0.81
CA GLN A 85 30.34 3.47 -0.23
C GLN A 85 30.01 3.65 1.26
N TRP A 86 28.75 3.45 1.66
CA TRP A 86 28.35 3.48 3.06
C TRP A 86 28.94 2.31 3.86
N ARG A 87 28.92 1.08 3.31
CA ARG A 87 29.52 -0.11 3.94
C ARG A 87 31.01 0.11 4.21
N ASP A 88 31.72 0.58 3.18
CA ASP A 88 33.18 0.68 3.14
C ASP A 88 33.71 1.96 3.81
N ALA A 89 32.81 2.89 4.19
CA ALA A 89 33.17 4.06 4.97
C ALA A 89 33.70 3.66 6.36
N ALA A 90 34.97 4.00 6.62
CA ALA A 90 35.65 3.69 7.89
C ALA A 90 35.08 4.42 9.11
N MET A 91 34.44 5.59 8.92
CA MET A 91 33.94 6.43 10.01
C MET A 91 32.41 6.48 10.05
N THR A 92 31.85 6.33 11.25
CA THR A 92 30.39 6.48 11.48
C THR A 92 29.85 7.84 11.04
N SER A 93 30.64 8.91 11.19
CA SER A 93 30.27 10.25 10.69
C SER A 93 30.13 10.30 9.17
N LYS A 94 31.02 9.62 8.43
CA LYS A 94 30.96 9.50 6.97
C LYS A 94 29.74 8.67 6.56
N ARG A 95 29.46 7.56 7.26
CA ARG A 95 28.24 6.77 7.08
C ARG A 95 26.96 7.61 7.26
N GLY A 96 26.90 8.41 8.33
CA GLY A 96 25.78 9.31 8.59
C GLY A 96 25.58 10.34 7.48
N ARG A 97 26.67 10.92 6.94
CA ARG A 97 26.61 11.85 5.81
C ARG A 97 26.14 11.18 4.53
N LEU A 98 26.72 10.03 4.16
CA LEU A 98 26.30 9.28 2.96
C LEU A 98 24.81 8.91 3.00
N PHE A 99 24.32 8.47 4.16
CA PHE A 99 22.89 8.20 4.31
C PHE A 99 22.04 9.46 4.20
N LYS A 100 22.48 10.58 4.77
CA LYS A 100 21.77 11.85 4.64
C LYS A 100 21.69 12.33 3.19
N ASP A 101 22.75 12.09 2.42
CA ASP A 101 22.89 12.58 1.04
C ASP A 101 22.19 11.65 0.03
N HIS A 102 22.10 10.34 0.30
CA HIS A 102 21.60 9.34 -0.66
C HIS A 102 20.39 8.51 -0.17
N GLY A 103 20.12 8.49 1.14
CA GLY A 103 18.98 7.80 1.72
C GLY A 103 19.04 6.27 1.65
N VAL A 104 20.24 5.67 1.60
CA VAL A 104 20.42 4.21 1.55
C VAL A 104 21.60 3.78 2.43
N HIS A 105 21.42 2.66 3.15
CA HIS A 105 22.48 1.90 3.82
C HIS A 105 22.71 0.57 3.09
N TYR A 106 23.83 -0.08 3.41
CA TYR A 106 24.09 -1.42 2.94
C TYR A 106 23.20 -2.46 3.66
N SER A 107 22.57 -3.32 2.87
CA SER A 107 21.94 -4.56 3.29
C SER A 107 22.55 -5.75 2.54
N GLU A 108 22.39 -6.95 3.09
CA GLU A 108 22.82 -8.20 2.45
C GLU A 108 22.14 -8.47 1.10
N LEU A 109 21.01 -7.82 0.81
CA LEU A 109 20.34 -7.92 -0.49
C LEU A 109 21.21 -7.36 -1.62
N TRP A 110 22.10 -6.41 -1.36
CA TRP A 110 23.01 -5.88 -2.38
C TRP A 110 24.04 -6.89 -2.89
N ARG A 111 24.24 -8.00 -2.17
CA ARG A 111 25.04 -9.13 -2.67
C ARG A 111 24.38 -9.85 -3.84
N LEU A 112 23.07 -9.67 -4.05
CA LEU A 112 22.35 -10.20 -5.21
C LEU A 112 22.53 -9.23 -6.39
N PRO A 113 23.22 -9.63 -7.47
CA PRO A 113 23.53 -8.72 -8.59
C PRO A 113 22.28 -8.19 -9.29
N TYR A 114 21.18 -8.93 -9.24
CA TYR A 114 19.89 -8.55 -9.82
C TYR A 114 18.98 -7.72 -8.90
N TRP A 115 19.32 -7.54 -7.61
CA TRP A 115 18.46 -6.82 -6.68
C TRP A 115 18.23 -5.38 -7.13
N ASP A 116 16.95 -5.05 -7.34
CA ASP A 116 16.49 -3.73 -7.76
C ASP A 116 15.29 -3.33 -6.89
N PRO A 117 15.51 -2.54 -5.82
CA PRO A 117 14.41 -2.12 -4.95
C PRO A 117 13.39 -1.23 -5.67
N SER A 118 13.72 -0.64 -6.82
CA SER A 118 12.75 0.17 -7.57
C SER A 118 11.67 -0.67 -8.28
N ARG A 119 11.98 -1.94 -8.55
CA ARG A 119 11.11 -2.86 -9.30
C ARG A 119 10.68 -4.08 -8.49
N GLN A 120 11.45 -4.44 -7.47
CA GLN A 120 11.24 -5.66 -6.69
C GLN A 120 10.67 -5.40 -5.29
N LEU A 121 10.69 -4.16 -4.80
CA LEU A 121 10.08 -3.79 -3.52
C LEU A 121 8.68 -3.21 -3.76
N VAL A 122 7.69 -4.09 -3.89
CA VAL A 122 6.34 -3.71 -4.31
C VAL A 122 5.63 -2.86 -3.25
N ILE A 123 4.79 -1.94 -3.70
CA ILE A 123 3.91 -1.15 -2.82
C ILE A 123 2.64 -1.95 -2.53
N ASP A 124 2.57 -2.59 -1.37
CA ASP A 124 1.40 -3.38 -0.99
C ASP A 124 0.08 -2.56 -1.02
N PRO A 125 -0.91 -2.92 -1.86
CA PRO A 125 -2.15 -2.16 -1.99
C PRO A 125 -3.04 -2.25 -0.75
N MET A 126 -2.93 -3.32 0.04
CA MET A 126 -3.73 -3.47 1.27
C MET A 126 -3.38 -2.36 2.27
N HIS A 127 -2.10 -2.25 2.66
CA HIS A 127 -1.65 -1.20 3.57
C HIS A 127 -1.61 0.17 2.90
N CYS A 128 -1.22 0.26 1.63
CA CYS A 128 -1.04 1.56 0.97
C CYS A 128 -2.38 2.24 0.64
N ILE A 129 -3.33 1.48 0.08
CA ILE A 129 -4.63 2.00 -0.36
C ILE A 129 -5.70 1.81 0.71
N LEU A 130 -5.96 0.59 1.18
CA LEU A 130 -7.13 0.33 2.04
C LEU A 130 -6.93 0.92 3.43
N GLU A 131 -5.85 0.55 4.11
CA GLU A 131 -5.52 1.09 5.44
C GLU A 131 -4.85 2.46 5.37
N GLY A 132 -4.37 2.87 4.19
CA GLY A 132 -3.71 4.15 3.97
C GLY A 132 -4.67 5.22 3.44
N LEU A 133 -4.92 5.21 2.13
CA LEU A 133 -5.72 6.23 1.45
C LEU A 133 -7.19 6.19 1.85
N VAL A 134 -7.82 5.02 1.81
CA VAL A 134 -9.27 4.86 2.05
C VAL A 134 -9.61 5.20 3.49
N GLN A 135 -8.85 4.66 4.45
CA GLN A 135 -8.98 5.04 5.84
C GLN A 135 -8.80 6.56 6.02
N HIS A 136 -7.74 7.14 5.45
CA HIS A 136 -7.47 8.58 5.60
C HIS A 136 -8.58 9.45 4.96
N HIS A 137 -9.03 9.11 3.76
CA HIS A 137 -10.15 9.73 3.05
C HIS A 137 -11.41 9.68 3.93
N THR A 138 -11.81 8.49 4.37
CA THR A 138 -13.06 8.30 5.11
C THR A 138 -13.06 9.05 6.44
N HIS A 139 -11.93 9.03 7.17
CA HIS A 139 -11.83 9.71 8.46
C HIS A 139 -11.69 11.23 8.33
N ASN A 140 -10.91 11.73 7.37
CA ASN A 140 -10.48 13.15 7.36
C ASN A 140 -11.19 13.98 6.30
N LEU A 141 -11.59 13.35 5.19
CA LEU A 141 -12.30 14.02 4.11
C LEU A 141 -13.82 13.96 4.34
N LEU A 142 -14.34 12.76 4.59
CA LEU A 142 -15.76 12.56 4.87
C LEU A 142 -16.13 12.80 6.35
N SER A 143 -15.13 13.04 7.22
CA SER A 143 -15.32 13.28 8.66
C SER A 143 -16.14 12.20 9.38
N LEU A 144 -16.13 10.95 8.92
CA LEU A 144 -17.03 9.90 9.44
C LEU A 144 -16.67 9.40 10.84
N THR A 145 -15.50 9.76 11.38
CA THR A 145 -15.06 9.30 12.71
C THR A 145 -14.33 10.36 13.53
N THR A 146 -14.20 11.57 13.01
CA THR A 146 -13.51 12.67 13.70
C THR A 146 -14.53 13.56 14.39
N LYS A 147 -14.25 13.98 15.64
CA LYS A 147 -15.12 14.92 16.39
C LYS A 147 -15.19 16.33 15.76
N GLU A 148 -14.29 16.64 14.84
CA GLU A 148 -14.27 17.91 14.11
C GLU A 148 -14.93 17.72 12.73
N HIS A 149 -16.23 18.04 12.64
CA HIS A 149 -16.96 18.08 11.38
C HIS A 149 -16.54 19.33 10.59
N ARG A 150 -15.45 19.24 9.83
CA ARG A 150 -14.93 20.40 9.09
C ARG A 150 -15.60 20.62 7.73
N PHE A 151 -16.12 19.56 7.10
CA PHE A 151 -16.66 19.64 5.73
C PHE A 151 -17.96 18.85 5.48
N VAL A 152 -18.24 17.81 6.27
CA VAL A 152 -19.34 16.87 6.00
C VAL A 152 -20.22 16.68 7.24
N SER A 153 -21.53 16.83 7.04
CA SER A 153 -22.57 16.75 8.08
C SER A 153 -22.57 15.38 8.78
N PRO A 154 -22.93 15.29 10.08
CA PRO A 154 -23.26 14.03 10.77
C PRO A 154 -24.18 13.10 9.97
N ASP A 155 -24.99 13.66 9.08
CA ASP A 155 -25.92 12.94 8.20
C ASP A 155 -25.24 11.88 7.32
N VAL A 156 -23.98 12.09 6.91
CA VAL A 156 -23.30 11.09 6.07
C VAL A 156 -22.95 9.84 6.85
N LEU A 157 -22.47 9.97 8.08
CA LEU A 157 -22.17 8.82 8.93
C LEU A 157 -23.43 8.02 9.21
N ILE A 158 -24.51 8.71 9.57
CA ILE A 158 -25.82 8.09 9.81
C ILE A 158 -26.25 7.34 8.55
N ARG A 159 -26.21 7.99 7.38
CA ARG A 159 -26.62 7.33 6.15
C ARG A 159 -25.75 6.12 5.79
N VAL A 160 -24.44 6.17 6.03
CA VAL A 160 -23.56 5.01 5.84
C VAL A 160 -23.98 3.86 6.77
N GLN A 161 -24.29 4.14 8.03
CA GLN A 161 -24.78 3.14 8.98
C GLN A 161 -26.12 2.55 8.55
N ASP A 162 -27.06 3.39 8.08
CA ASP A 162 -28.36 2.94 7.56
C ASP A 162 -28.17 2.01 6.37
N VAL A 163 -27.34 2.38 5.39
CA VAL A 163 -27.07 1.54 4.22
C VAL A 163 -26.43 0.21 4.62
N ILE A 164 -25.52 0.18 5.62
CA ILE A 164 -24.95 -1.08 6.12
C ILE A 164 -26.03 -1.98 6.73
N GLN A 165 -27.02 -1.41 7.40
CA GLN A 165 -28.10 -2.16 8.07
C GLN A 165 -29.20 -2.61 7.11
N GLU A 166 -29.55 -1.77 6.14
CA GLU A 166 -30.64 -2.00 5.17
C GLU A 166 -30.21 -2.92 4.02
N MET A 167 -28.94 -2.87 3.64
CA MET A 167 -28.46 -3.58 2.46
C MET A 167 -28.34 -5.09 2.70
N THR A 168 -29.09 -5.87 1.93
CA THR A 168 -28.90 -7.32 1.88
C THR A 168 -27.72 -7.65 0.98
N VAL A 169 -26.66 -8.21 1.58
CA VAL A 169 -25.46 -8.68 0.86
C VAL A 169 -25.40 -10.20 0.85
N SER A 170 -24.70 -10.77 -0.14
CA SER A 170 -24.45 -12.21 -0.17
C SER A 170 -23.53 -12.64 0.96
N THR A 171 -23.62 -13.91 1.39
CA THR A 171 -22.84 -14.46 2.52
C THR A 171 -21.33 -14.48 2.32
N TRP A 172 -20.85 -14.42 1.07
CA TRP A 172 -19.43 -14.33 0.74
C TRP A 172 -18.86 -12.91 0.87
N PHE A 173 -19.72 -11.91 1.07
CA PHE A 173 -19.33 -10.53 1.28
C PHE A 173 -18.94 -10.34 2.75
N GLY A 174 -17.76 -9.77 3.00
CA GLY A 174 -17.28 -9.53 4.36
C GLY A 174 -18.23 -8.62 5.13
N SER A 175 -18.51 -8.96 6.39
CA SER A 175 -19.35 -8.15 7.26
C SER A 175 -18.62 -6.86 7.65
N VAL A 176 -19.31 -5.73 7.55
CA VAL A 176 -18.85 -4.43 8.07
C VAL A 176 -19.66 -4.12 9.33
N PRO A 177 -19.05 -3.58 10.40
CA PRO A 177 -19.78 -3.24 11.61
C PRO A 177 -20.94 -2.27 11.33
N SER A 178 -22.16 -2.63 11.73
CA SER A 178 -23.36 -1.80 11.54
C SER A 178 -23.30 -0.47 12.30
N ASN A 179 -22.49 -0.41 13.35
CA ASN A 179 -22.19 0.77 14.14
C ASN A 179 -20.89 1.47 13.71
N PHE A 180 -20.44 1.28 12.45
CA PHE A 180 -19.23 1.88 11.88
C PHE A 180 -19.05 3.34 12.31
N GLY A 181 -17.83 3.72 12.69
CA GLY A 181 -17.49 5.05 13.17
C GLY A 181 -17.80 5.34 14.64
N SER A 182 -18.51 4.44 15.33
CA SER A 182 -18.68 4.49 16.78
C SER A 182 -17.45 3.94 17.51
N THR A 183 -17.13 4.46 18.70
CA THR A 183 -16.01 3.97 19.52
C THR A 183 -16.12 2.47 19.84
N SER A 184 -17.34 1.93 19.94
CA SER A 184 -17.62 0.51 20.22
C SER A 184 -17.47 -0.41 19.00
N ALA A 185 -17.33 0.12 17.78
CA ALA A 185 -17.21 -0.68 16.56
C ALA A 185 -15.85 -1.39 16.45
N GLY A 186 -14.85 -0.96 17.24
CA GLY A 186 -13.49 -1.49 17.17
C GLY A 186 -12.70 -0.96 15.97
N THR A 187 -11.64 -1.67 15.60
CA THR A 187 -10.78 -1.30 14.47
C THR A 187 -11.27 -1.96 13.19
N ILE A 188 -11.42 -1.15 12.15
CA ILE A 188 -11.83 -1.62 10.82
C ILE A 188 -10.64 -2.27 10.13
N LYS A 189 -10.85 -3.49 9.63
CA LYS A 189 -9.85 -4.29 8.92
C LYS A 189 -9.75 -3.89 7.46
N ALA A 190 -8.63 -4.19 6.81
CA ALA A 190 -8.43 -3.88 5.39
C ALA A 190 -9.56 -4.39 4.47
N ASP A 191 -10.08 -5.62 4.66
CA ASP A 191 -11.17 -6.12 3.81
C ASP A 191 -12.50 -5.41 4.07
N GLU A 192 -12.74 -4.97 5.31
CA GLU A 192 -13.90 -4.16 5.67
C GLU A 192 -13.80 -2.75 5.04
N TRP A 193 -12.59 -2.16 5.00
CA TRP A 193 -12.32 -0.93 4.25
C TRP A 193 -12.62 -1.07 2.77
N ARG A 194 -12.23 -2.21 2.17
CA ARG A 194 -12.53 -2.51 0.76
C ARG A 194 -14.04 -2.54 0.51
N SER A 195 -14.80 -3.23 1.35
CA SER A 195 -16.27 -3.28 1.25
C SER A 195 -16.92 -1.92 1.47
N LEU A 196 -16.47 -1.16 2.48
CA LEU A 196 -16.94 0.19 2.76
C LEU A 196 -16.80 1.11 1.56
N ILE A 197 -15.59 1.24 1.01
CA ILE A 197 -15.35 2.20 -0.07
C ILE A 197 -15.95 1.77 -1.40
N THR A 198 -16.04 0.47 -1.70
CA THR A 198 -16.53 0.02 -3.01
C THR A 198 -18.04 -0.18 -3.08
N VAL A 199 -18.72 -0.28 -1.94
CA VAL A 199 -20.15 -0.59 -1.89
C VAL A 199 -20.92 0.42 -1.03
N TYR A 200 -20.66 0.45 0.27
CA TYR A 200 -21.51 1.17 1.22
C TYR A 200 -21.40 2.70 1.08
N ILE A 201 -20.17 3.24 1.01
CA ILE A 201 -19.93 4.69 0.88
C ILE A 201 -20.51 5.23 -0.43
N PRO A 202 -20.25 4.65 -1.62
CA PRO A 202 -20.86 5.13 -2.87
C PRO A 202 -22.38 5.19 -2.81
N ILE A 203 -23.04 4.15 -2.29
CA ILE A 203 -24.50 4.11 -2.18
C ILE A 203 -25.00 5.21 -1.25
N ALA A 204 -24.37 5.38 -0.08
CA ALA A 204 -24.75 6.43 0.86
C ALA A 204 -24.58 7.82 0.25
N LEU A 205 -23.41 8.12 -0.35
CA LEU A 205 -23.13 9.43 -0.92
C LEU A 205 -24.01 9.73 -2.14
N ILE A 206 -24.25 8.77 -3.03
CA ILE A 206 -25.17 8.94 -4.17
C ILE A 206 -26.60 9.24 -3.66
N SER A 207 -27.04 8.56 -2.60
CA SER A 207 -28.39 8.79 -2.03
C SER A 207 -28.54 10.17 -1.38
N LEU A 208 -27.44 10.80 -0.96
CA LEU A 208 -27.46 12.12 -0.34
C LEU A 208 -27.19 13.24 -1.35
N TRP A 209 -26.32 13.01 -2.32
CA TRP A 209 -25.67 14.05 -3.14
C TRP A 209 -25.81 13.81 -4.66
N GLY A 210 -26.61 12.83 -5.08
CA GLY A 210 -26.83 12.49 -6.47
C GLY A 210 -27.49 13.60 -7.30
N ALA A 211 -27.73 13.34 -8.58
CA ALA A 211 -28.38 14.31 -9.47
C ALA A 211 -29.84 14.61 -9.06
N ASP A 212 -30.53 13.62 -8.49
CA ASP A 212 -31.96 13.69 -8.16
C ASP A 212 -32.24 14.15 -6.72
N THR A 213 -31.23 14.64 -5.99
CA THR A 213 -31.36 15.05 -4.58
C THR A 213 -31.57 16.56 -4.43
N SER A 214 -32.46 16.95 -3.52
CA SER A 214 -32.75 18.35 -3.20
C SER A 214 -31.72 18.90 -2.21
N HIS A 215 -31.21 20.11 -2.47
CA HIS A 215 -30.23 20.79 -1.63
C HIS A 215 -30.68 22.22 -1.27
N PRO A 216 -30.17 22.81 -0.17
CA PRO A 216 -30.54 24.16 0.24
C PRO A 216 -30.25 25.25 -0.80
N SER A 217 -29.22 25.06 -1.63
CA SER A 217 -28.94 25.89 -2.80
C SER A 217 -28.23 25.07 -3.90
N ASP A 218 -28.24 25.58 -5.12
CA ASP A 218 -27.52 24.99 -6.25
C ASP A 218 -26.00 24.94 -6.03
N GLU A 219 -25.44 25.94 -5.33
CA GLU A 219 -24.00 25.96 -5.02
C GLU A 219 -23.64 24.83 -4.05
N VAL A 220 -24.46 24.61 -3.01
CA VAL A 220 -24.26 23.53 -2.05
C VAL A 220 -24.37 22.17 -2.76
N GLY A 221 -25.39 21.98 -3.59
CA GLY A 221 -25.53 20.74 -4.37
C GLY A 221 -24.35 20.48 -5.29
N THR A 222 -23.82 21.53 -5.94
CA THR A 222 -22.66 21.42 -6.84
C THR A 222 -21.38 21.06 -6.09
N LEU A 223 -21.15 21.65 -4.91
CA LEU A 223 -20.04 21.28 -4.04
C LEU A 223 -20.10 19.81 -3.60
N LEU A 224 -21.27 19.36 -3.13
CA LEU A 224 -21.47 17.97 -2.67
C LEU A 224 -21.27 16.96 -3.81
N ARG A 225 -21.76 17.26 -5.01
CA ARG A 225 -21.49 16.46 -6.21
C ARG A 225 -20.01 16.42 -6.58
N THR A 226 -19.29 17.54 -6.43
CA THR A 226 -17.84 17.59 -6.65
C THR A 226 -17.08 16.67 -5.68
N ILE A 227 -17.51 16.63 -4.41
CA ILE A 227 -16.94 15.72 -3.41
C ILE A 227 -17.30 14.27 -3.76
N LEU A 228 -18.55 13.99 -4.16
CA LEU A 228 -18.97 12.66 -4.63
C LEU A 228 -18.10 12.18 -5.80
N ASP A 229 -17.96 12.98 -6.85
CA ASP A 229 -17.16 12.63 -8.03
C ASP A 229 -15.70 12.38 -7.65
N HIS A 230 -15.15 13.19 -6.74
CA HIS A 230 -13.79 12.99 -6.22
C HIS A 230 -13.64 11.70 -5.41
N THR A 231 -14.61 11.38 -4.55
CA THR A 231 -14.65 10.09 -3.85
C THR A 231 -14.74 8.94 -4.86
N MET A 232 -15.55 9.07 -5.92
CA MET A 232 -15.71 8.05 -6.95
C MET A 232 -14.41 7.77 -7.72
N GLU A 233 -13.51 8.74 -7.87
CA GLU A 233 -12.16 8.48 -8.41
C GLU A 233 -11.39 7.47 -7.55
N LEU A 234 -11.44 7.59 -6.21
CA LEU A 234 -10.82 6.63 -5.31
C LEU A 234 -11.52 5.27 -5.36
N VAL A 235 -12.87 5.26 -5.42
CA VAL A 235 -13.68 4.04 -5.55
C VAL A 235 -13.27 3.25 -6.78
N CYS A 236 -13.18 3.91 -7.94
CA CYS A 236 -12.77 3.29 -9.19
C CYS A 236 -11.34 2.75 -9.14
N ALA A 237 -10.41 3.49 -8.53
CA ALA A 237 -9.05 3.01 -8.33
C ALA A 237 -9.00 1.75 -7.44
N VAL A 238 -9.74 1.71 -6.34
CA VAL A 238 -9.84 0.53 -5.45
C VAL A 238 -10.47 -0.64 -6.19
N TYR A 239 -11.54 -0.41 -6.95
CA TYR A 239 -12.19 -1.46 -7.74
C TYR A 239 -11.21 -2.11 -8.73
N LEU A 240 -10.45 -1.30 -9.45
CA LEU A 240 -9.49 -1.77 -10.46
C LEU A 240 -8.30 -2.51 -9.83
N VAL A 241 -7.72 -2.00 -8.74
CA VAL A 241 -6.57 -2.66 -8.10
C VAL A 241 -6.97 -3.98 -7.44
N CYS A 242 -8.19 -4.08 -6.91
CA CYS A 242 -8.73 -5.30 -6.31
C CYS A 242 -9.28 -6.29 -7.34
N ALA A 243 -9.20 -5.99 -8.64
CA ALA A 243 -9.64 -6.93 -9.67
C ALA A 243 -8.72 -8.17 -9.72
N ARG A 244 -9.31 -9.34 -10.00
CA ARG A 244 -8.56 -10.61 -10.13
C ARG A 244 -7.78 -10.74 -11.45
N THR A 245 -7.98 -9.82 -12.38
CA THR A 245 -7.25 -9.79 -13.65
C THR A 245 -6.65 -8.41 -13.87
N ALA A 246 -5.40 -8.40 -14.35
CA ALA A 246 -4.66 -7.20 -14.68
C ALA A 246 -4.45 -7.18 -16.20
N THR A 247 -4.74 -6.03 -16.79
CA THR A 247 -4.44 -5.72 -18.20
C THR A 247 -3.79 -4.36 -18.24
N THR A 248 -3.08 -4.06 -19.31
CA THR A 248 -2.47 -2.74 -19.52
C THR A 248 -3.53 -1.63 -19.43
N ASP A 249 -4.71 -1.82 -20.04
CA ASP A 249 -5.81 -0.86 -19.98
C ASP A 249 -6.31 -0.62 -18.55
N ARG A 250 -6.44 -1.68 -17.74
CA ARG A 250 -6.83 -1.54 -16.33
C ARG A 250 -5.78 -0.84 -15.49
N ALA A 251 -4.50 -1.12 -15.74
CA ALA A 251 -3.41 -0.42 -15.09
C ALA A 251 -3.45 1.08 -15.45
N HIS A 252 -3.62 1.43 -16.74
CA HIS A 252 -3.76 2.82 -17.17
C HIS A 252 -4.97 3.50 -16.52
N ALA A 253 -6.14 2.87 -16.56
CA ALA A 253 -7.34 3.39 -15.93
C ALA A 253 -7.12 3.63 -14.42
N TYR A 254 -6.50 2.67 -13.72
CA TYR A 254 -6.14 2.79 -12.32
C TYR A 254 -5.28 4.03 -12.05
N ARG A 255 -4.18 4.20 -12.80
CA ARG A 255 -3.28 5.35 -12.63
C ARG A 255 -3.98 6.66 -12.94
N SER A 256 -4.85 6.70 -13.95
CA SER A 256 -5.65 7.88 -14.28
C SER A 256 -6.63 8.27 -13.16
N HIS A 257 -7.30 7.30 -12.53
CA HIS A 257 -8.16 7.55 -11.38
C HIS A 257 -7.37 8.08 -10.17
N ILE A 258 -6.22 7.47 -9.87
CA ILE A 258 -5.31 7.97 -8.82
C ILE A 258 -4.82 9.39 -9.12
N ALA A 259 -4.48 9.69 -10.38
CA ALA A 259 -4.05 11.02 -10.79
C ALA A 259 -5.12 12.08 -10.55
N ARG A 260 -6.37 11.82 -10.99
CA ARG A 260 -7.50 12.74 -10.77
C ARG A 260 -7.85 12.90 -9.30
N TYR A 261 -7.80 11.81 -8.53
CA TYR A 261 -7.98 11.83 -7.08
C TYR A 261 -6.93 12.72 -6.40
N VAL A 262 -5.64 12.51 -6.65
CA VAL A 262 -4.56 13.26 -5.98
C VAL A 262 -4.51 14.72 -6.45
N ALA A 263 -4.72 15.00 -7.74
CA ALA A 263 -4.66 16.35 -8.31
C ALA A 263 -5.71 17.32 -7.74
N ASN A 264 -6.88 16.77 -7.35
CA ASN A 264 -7.99 17.57 -6.84
C ASN A 264 -8.08 17.57 -5.31
N LEU A 265 -7.31 16.72 -4.63
CA LEU A 265 -7.41 16.51 -3.18
C LEU A 265 -7.24 17.82 -2.38
N THR A 266 -6.19 18.60 -2.65
CA THR A 266 -5.94 19.86 -1.94
C THR A 266 -6.81 21.01 -2.45
N LYS A 267 -7.40 20.89 -3.65
CA LYS A 267 -8.35 21.89 -4.18
C LYS A 267 -9.69 21.77 -3.49
N ILE A 268 -10.17 20.54 -3.32
CA ILE A 268 -11.46 20.24 -2.69
C ILE A 268 -11.31 20.28 -1.16
N HIS A 269 -10.15 19.88 -0.63
CA HIS A 269 -9.87 19.86 0.81
C HIS A 269 -8.53 20.56 1.12
N PRO A 270 -8.52 21.90 1.24
CA PRO A 270 -7.30 22.67 1.44
C PRO A 270 -6.52 22.34 2.71
N THR A 271 -7.19 21.87 3.76
CA THR A 271 -6.56 21.47 5.03
C THR A 271 -6.06 20.03 5.03
N PHE A 272 -6.21 19.30 3.91
CA PHE A 272 -5.86 17.89 3.84
C PHE A 272 -4.35 17.69 3.76
N ALA A 273 -3.81 16.93 4.71
CA ALA A 273 -2.38 16.65 4.77
C ALA A 273 -2.01 15.50 3.82
N LEU A 274 -1.26 15.82 2.77
CA LEU A 274 -0.70 14.80 1.88
C LEU A 274 0.25 13.87 2.66
N ARG A 275 0.20 12.59 2.27
CA ARG A 275 0.97 11.48 2.84
C ARG A 275 1.81 10.79 1.77
N PRO A 276 2.92 10.12 2.13
CA PRO A 276 3.71 9.30 1.20
C PRO A 276 2.87 8.31 0.38
N ASN A 277 1.79 7.77 0.97
CA ASN A 277 0.90 6.85 0.29
C ASN A 277 0.30 7.44 -1.00
N HIS A 278 -0.06 8.74 -1.03
CA HIS A 278 -0.66 9.36 -2.22
C HIS A 278 0.29 9.32 -3.42
N HIS A 279 1.60 9.41 -3.16
CA HIS A 279 2.61 9.23 -4.19
C HIS A 279 2.85 7.74 -4.48
N ALA A 280 2.98 6.91 -3.44
CA ALA A 280 3.30 5.49 -3.59
C ALA A 280 2.23 4.73 -4.40
N THR A 281 0.96 5.13 -4.33
CA THR A 281 -0.12 4.51 -5.11
C THR A 281 0.06 4.66 -6.62
N PHE A 282 0.75 5.69 -7.11
CA PHE A 282 1.07 5.76 -8.54
C PHE A 282 1.93 4.60 -8.99
N HIS A 283 2.83 4.09 -8.13
CA HIS A 283 3.72 2.97 -8.48
C HIS A 283 3.04 1.60 -8.44
N ILE A 284 1.82 1.50 -7.88
CA ILE A 284 1.01 0.28 -8.01
C ILE A 284 0.71 -0.03 -9.48
N TYR A 285 0.62 1.01 -10.33
CA TYR A 285 0.60 0.86 -11.79
C TYR A 285 1.77 0.01 -12.31
N ASP A 286 2.99 0.34 -11.88
CA ASP A 286 4.20 -0.33 -12.36
C ASP A 286 4.17 -1.83 -11.99
N TYR A 287 3.73 -2.14 -10.77
CA TYR A 287 3.64 -3.52 -10.28
C TYR A 287 2.48 -4.32 -10.88
N LEU A 288 1.37 -3.66 -11.24
CA LEU A 288 0.30 -4.31 -12.02
C LEU A 288 0.81 -4.76 -13.39
N LEU A 289 1.71 -3.99 -14.02
CA LEU A 289 2.34 -4.36 -15.29
C LEU A 289 3.42 -5.44 -15.12
N LEU A 290 4.20 -5.40 -14.04
CA LEU A 290 5.32 -6.34 -13.82
C LEU A 290 4.88 -7.69 -13.26
N PHE A 291 3.93 -7.70 -12.32
CA PHE A 291 3.57 -8.89 -11.53
C PHE A 291 2.11 -9.31 -11.69
N GLY A 292 1.33 -8.58 -12.49
CA GLY A 292 -0.08 -8.86 -12.71
C GLY A 292 -0.96 -8.45 -11.52
N PRO A 293 -2.11 -9.12 -11.29
CA PRO A 293 -3.10 -8.71 -10.31
C PRO A 293 -2.54 -8.56 -8.89
N ALA A 294 -2.96 -7.52 -8.17
CA ALA A 294 -2.54 -7.25 -6.79
C ALA A 294 -2.76 -8.44 -5.84
N HIS A 295 -3.77 -9.27 -6.12
CA HIS A 295 -4.05 -10.48 -5.35
C HIS A 295 -2.86 -11.42 -5.21
N SER A 296 -1.94 -11.40 -6.18
CA SER A 296 -0.74 -12.24 -6.19
C SER A 296 0.39 -11.71 -5.32
N TRP A 297 0.34 -10.45 -4.89
CA TRP A 297 1.46 -9.78 -4.21
C TRP A 297 1.04 -8.79 -3.11
N TRP A 298 -0.20 -8.85 -2.63
CA TRP A 298 -0.68 -8.07 -1.48
C TRP A 298 -0.51 -8.80 -0.13
N CYS A 299 -0.56 -8.04 0.97
CA CYS A 299 -0.23 -8.57 2.31
C CYS A 299 -1.28 -9.50 2.94
N PHE A 300 -2.53 -9.53 2.48
CA PHE A 300 -3.62 -10.31 3.10
C PHE A 300 -3.27 -11.77 3.42
N HIS A 301 -2.57 -12.45 2.49
CA HIS A 301 -2.20 -13.86 2.68
C HIS A 301 -1.17 -14.02 3.80
N PHE A 302 -0.18 -13.12 3.85
CA PHE A 302 0.87 -13.15 4.85
C PHE A 302 0.34 -12.81 6.24
N GLU A 303 -0.56 -11.84 6.37
CA GLU A 303 -1.21 -11.52 7.65
C GLU A 303 -2.05 -12.67 8.19
N ARG A 304 -2.79 -13.36 7.31
CA ARG A 304 -3.54 -14.56 7.70
C ARG A 304 -2.61 -15.64 8.23
N LEU A 305 -1.47 -15.86 7.58
CA LEU A 305 -0.46 -16.82 8.02
C LEU A 305 0.16 -16.41 9.36
N ILE A 306 0.53 -15.15 9.52
CA ILE A 306 1.05 -14.61 10.80
C ILE A 306 0.03 -14.84 11.92
N GLY A 307 -1.25 -14.57 11.68
CA GLY A 307 -2.30 -14.83 12.65
C GLY A 307 -2.46 -16.30 13.02
N ILE A 308 -2.22 -17.23 12.08
CA ILE A 308 -2.17 -18.68 12.39
C ILE A 308 -0.95 -18.98 13.27
N LEU A 309 0.23 -18.47 12.91
CA LEU A 309 1.46 -18.70 13.67
C LEU A 309 1.37 -18.16 15.10
N GLN A 310 0.76 -16.99 15.30
CA GLN A 310 0.53 -16.40 16.63
C GLN A 310 -0.40 -17.23 17.52
N ARG A 311 -1.27 -18.07 16.93
CA ARG A 311 -2.17 -18.97 17.67
C ARG A 311 -1.56 -20.33 17.96
N LEU A 312 -0.39 -20.65 17.40
CA LEU A 312 0.29 -21.90 17.71
C LEU A 312 0.86 -21.82 19.14
N PRO A 313 0.69 -22.86 19.96
CA PRO A 313 1.29 -22.89 21.29
C PRO A 313 2.81 -22.90 21.15
N VAL A 314 3.46 -21.86 21.67
CA VAL A 314 4.93 -21.78 21.75
C VAL A 314 5.37 -22.16 23.16
N ASN A 315 6.39 -23.02 23.28
CA ASN A 315 6.93 -23.46 24.58
C ASN A 315 7.84 -22.40 25.26
N HIS A 316 7.88 -21.17 24.74
CA HIS A 316 8.72 -20.04 25.19
C HIS A 316 10.22 -20.37 25.39
N LYS A 317 10.71 -21.46 24.80
CA LYS A 317 12.13 -21.81 24.81
C LYS A 317 12.75 -21.39 23.48
N SER A 318 13.76 -20.52 23.53
CA SER A 318 14.61 -20.21 22.39
C SER A 318 15.39 -21.47 21.98
N GLY A 319 15.48 -21.74 20.68
CA GLY A 319 15.89 -23.03 20.12
C GLY A 319 17.22 -23.59 20.64
N GLU A 320 17.20 -24.84 21.08
CA GLU A 320 18.40 -25.68 21.13
C GLU A 320 18.75 -26.10 19.70
N SER A 321 19.97 -25.78 19.27
CA SER A 321 20.52 -26.19 17.99
C SER A 321 20.73 -27.71 17.97
N LEU A 322 19.90 -28.44 17.23
CA LEU A 322 20.13 -29.85 16.86
C LEU A 322 21.25 -29.94 15.80
N TRP A 323 22.47 -29.54 16.17
CA TRP A 323 23.67 -29.82 15.38
C TRP A 323 24.81 -30.18 16.32
N SER A 324 24.69 -31.34 16.97
CA SER A 324 25.82 -32.10 17.49
C SER A 324 25.84 -33.44 16.78
N VAL A 325 26.61 -33.52 15.70
CA VAL A 325 27.03 -34.80 15.13
C VAL A 325 28.38 -35.11 15.75
N SER A 326 28.40 -36.15 16.57
CA SER A 326 29.57 -36.84 17.12
C SER A 326 30.47 -37.43 16.05
#